data_AF-A0A2N8MLF3-F1
#
_entry.id   AF-A0A2N8MLF3-F1
#
_cell.length_a   1.000
_cell.length_b   1.000
_cell.length_c   1.000
_cell.angle_alpha   90.00
_cell.angle_beta   90.00
_cell.angle_gamma   90.00
#
_symmetry.space_group_name_H-M   'P 1'
#
loop_
_entity.id
_entity.type
_entity.pdbx_description
1 polymer ?
#
loop_
_entity_poly.entity_id
_entity_poly.type
_entity_poly.pdbx_seq_one_letter_code
_entity_poly.pdbx_strand_id
1 'polypeptide(L)'
;MTRPTRSPATAVLPISAAFIVLVVLAFSDEFLGAFNDELKLNHRWDWLLVPIDFVILSAVLLAKRLFRWRTGGAKRRSILIWWLVGALMTLGLDFLTAVLVTPRTSAAEMTRLWLDLAVSPAYIAALAIILSTTLNASPTVFLSQKVRNDNPDEWVRVRTAIPLLIGTLFAYLATTWWEYQLDGDVDQEFFAQMSQVIVLLIVALGVEVGFFRDAATDPGQRPTVVFAVFILSLGEVMALSALVPLPEAVPGWHAYAAFVIVIEASLVALATMLWVLLDRTPRPTEPPPGKVVIIEPPKTTGKSDPVALVGLGFGIAVVVALALGRRKKN
;
A
#
# COMPACT_ATOMS: atom_id res chain seq x y z
N MET A 1 30.07 -16.55 -17.58
CA MET A 1 28.68 -16.93 -17.22
C MET A 1 27.87 -15.66 -17.03
N THR A 2 27.08 -15.28 -18.02
CA THR A 2 26.16 -14.13 -17.93
C THR A 2 24.92 -14.57 -17.17
N ARG A 3 24.65 -13.91 -16.03
CA ARG A 3 23.45 -14.17 -15.22
C ARG A 3 22.23 -13.84 -16.10
N PRO A 4 21.27 -14.76 -16.31
CA PRO A 4 20.12 -14.48 -17.15
C PRO A 4 19.37 -13.27 -16.58
N THR A 5 19.22 -12.23 -17.40
CA THR A 5 18.45 -11.04 -17.09
C THR A 5 16.99 -11.46 -16.94
N ARG A 6 16.47 -11.44 -15.71
CA ARG A 6 15.08 -11.79 -15.44
C ARG A 6 14.17 -10.81 -16.18
N SER A 7 13.15 -11.34 -16.88
CA SER A 7 12.22 -10.49 -17.61
C SER A 7 11.43 -9.58 -16.66
N PRO A 8 11.18 -8.31 -17.05
CA PRO A 8 10.49 -7.32 -16.22
C PRO A 8 9.06 -7.74 -15.83
N ALA A 9 8.44 -8.68 -16.55
CA ALA A 9 7.11 -9.20 -16.25
C ALA A 9 7.02 -9.93 -14.90
N THR A 10 8.15 -10.42 -14.36
CA THR A 10 8.18 -11.10 -13.06
C THR A 10 8.07 -10.16 -11.87
N ALA A 11 8.19 -8.84 -12.07
CA ALA A 11 8.16 -7.87 -10.97
C ALA A 11 6.75 -7.37 -10.60
N VAL A 12 5.74 -7.48 -11.47
CA VAL A 12 4.42 -6.84 -11.27
C VAL A 12 3.61 -7.51 -10.15
N LEU A 13 3.54 -8.85 -10.14
CA LEU A 13 2.72 -9.62 -9.21
C LEU A 13 3.07 -9.44 -7.71
N PRO A 14 4.35 -9.48 -7.29
CA PRO A 14 4.69 -9.29 -5.88
C PRO A 14 4.33 -7.89 -5.38
N ILE A 15 4.28 -6.89 -6.26
CA ILE A 15 3.98 -5.51 -5.86
C ILE A 15 2.46 -5.30 -5.72
N SER A 16 1.64 -5.92 -6.58
CA SER A 16 0.18 -5.94 -6.38
C SER A 16 -0.22 -6.68 -5.10
N ALA A 17 0.46 -7.78 -4.76
CA ALA A 17 0.23 -8.49 -3.50
C ALA A 17 0.65 -7.64 -2.28
N ALA A 18 1.78 -6.94 -2.38
CA ALA A 18 2.25 -5.98 -1.39
C ALA A 18 1.24 -4.83 -1.17
N PHE A 19 0.59 -4.36 -2.23
CA PHE A 19 -0.46 -3.36 -2.14
C PHE A 19 -1.71 -3.87 -1.43
N ILE A 20 -2.21 -5.06 -1.80
CA ILE A 20 -3.37 -5.67 -1.13
C ILE A 20 -3.09 -5.87 0.34
N VAL A 21 -1.88 -6.34 0.70
CA VAL A 21 -1.45 -6.41 2.10
C VAL A 21 -1.58 -5.04 2.73
N LEU A 22 -0.97 -4.02 2.16
CA LEU A 22 -0.86 -2.75 2.82
C LEU A 22 -2.22 -2.05 3.00
N VAL A 23 -3.06 -1.98 1.97
CA VAL A 23 -4.38 -1.32 2.08
C VAL A 23 -5.34 -2.14 2.94
N VAL A 24 -5.48 -3.44 2.67
CA VAL A 24 -6.52 -4.24 3.33
C VAL A 24 -6.16 -4.54 4.78
N LEU A 25 -4.88 -4.77 5.06
CA LEU A 25 -4.42 -5.08 6.41
C LEU A 25 -4.23 -3.82 7.26
N ALA A 26 -3.72 -2.71 6.71
CA ALA A 26 -3.53 -1.50 7.52
C ALA A 26 -4.83 -0.86 8.00
N PHE A 27 -5.94 -1.10 7.29
CA PHE A 27 -7.23 -0.50 7.59
C PHE A 27 -8.31 -1.53 7.91
N SER A 28 -7.94 -2.80 8.18
CA SER A 28 -8.91 -3.85 8.50
C SER A 28 -9.71 -3.49 9.77
N ASP A 29 -9.07 -2.91 10.78
CA ASP A 29 -9.71 -2.47 12.01
C ASP A 29 -10.70 -1.32 11.77
N GLU A 30 -10.28 -0.32 11.02
CA GLU A 30 -11.10 0.84 10.64
C GLU A 30 -12.37 0.43 9.89
N PHE A 31 -12.25 -0.51 8.94
CA PHE A 31 -13.43 -1.04 8.25
C PHE A 31 -14.33 -1.85 9.18
N LEU A 32 -13.77 -2.65 10.09
CA LEU A 32 -14.55 -3.47 11.02
C LEU A 32 -15.29 -2.63 12.06
N GLY A 33 -14.65 -1.59 12.60
CA GLY A 33 -15.28 -0.62 13.49
C GLY A 33 -16.50 0.01 12.82
N ALA A 34 -16.32 0.52 11.62
CA ALA A 34 -17.40 1.13 10.83
C ALA A 34 -18.57 0.16 10.57
N PHE A 35 -18.28 -1.11 10.23
CA PHE A 35 -19.32 -2.13 10.05
C PHE A 35 -20.05 -2.48 11.36
N ASN A 36 -19.34 -2.51 12.48
CA ASN A 36 -19.90 -2.88 13.78
C ASN A 36 -20.91 -1.84 14.27
N ASP A 37 -20.56 -0.56 14.16
CA ASP A 37 -21.43 0.54 14.60
C ASP A 37 -22.74 0.58 13.80
N GLU A 38 -22.66 0.34 12.48
CA GLU A 38 -23.84 0.28 11.63
C GLU A 38 -24.75 -0.92 11.94
N LEU A 39 -24.16 -2.12 12.06
CA LEU A 39 -24.95 -3.34 12.27
C LEU A 39 -25.51 -3.43 13.69
N LYS A 40 -25.20 -2.44 14.57
CA LYS A 40 -25.60 -2.37 15.98
C LYS A 40 -25.37 -3.70 16.70
N LEU A 41 -24.29 -4.38 16.34
CA LEU A 41 -24.02 -5.69 16.88
C LEU A 41 -23.49 -5.48 18.29
N ASN A 42 -24.35 -5.68 19.30
CA ASN A 42 -24.01 -5.60 20.73
C ASN A 42 -22.95 -6.64 21.19
N HIS A 43 -22.23 -7.29 20.27
CA HIS A 43 -21.17 -8.24 20.56
C HIS A 43 -19.79 -7.63 20.31
N ARG A 44 -18.77 -8.15 20.98
CA ARG A 44 -17.38 -7.66 20.90
C ARG A 44 -16.74 -8.11 19.58
N TRP A 45 -17.08 -7.45 18.47
CA TRP A 45 -16.56 -7.75 17.13
C TRP A 45 -15.07 -7.43 16.97
N ASP A 46 -14.46 -6.68 17.90
CA ASP A 46 -13.02 -6.41 17.93
C ASP A 46 -12.16 -7.69 17.91
N TRP A 47 -12.70 -8.80 18.45
CA TRP A 47 -12.03 -10.11 18.41
C TRP A 47 -12.01 -10.76 17.02
N LEU A 48 -12.83 -10.28 16.08
CA LEU A 48 -12.85 -10.76 14.69
C LEU A 48 -11.76 -10.13 13.83
N LEU A 49 -11.11 -9.06 14.29
CA LEU A 49 -9.94 -8.49 13.62
C LEU A 49 -8.84 -9.54 13.44
N VAL A 50 -8.47 -10.21 14.53
CA VAL A 50 -7.43 -11.26 14.54
C VAL A 50 -7.67 -12.38 13.51
N PRO A 51 -8.85 -13.04 13.45
CA PRO A 51 -9.09 -14.07 12.44
C PRO A 51 -9.18 -13.51 11.02
N ILE A 52 -9.65 -12.27 10.82
CA ILE A 52 -9.69 -11.64 9.49
C ILE A 52 -8.27 -11.38 8.98
N ASP A 53 -7.41 -10.78 9.81
CA ASP A 53 -6.01 -10.54 9.48
C ASP A 53 -5.25 -11.86 9.28
N PHE A 54 -5.55 -12.89 10.08
CA PHE A 54 -5.01 -14.23 9.86
C PHE A 54 -5.37 -14.79 8.48
N VAL A 55 -6.62 -14.61 8.03
CA VAL A 55 -7.07 -15.04 6.70
C VAL A 55 -6.36 -14.25 5.60
N ILE A 56 -6.24 -12.93 5.75
CA ILE A 56 -5.54 -12.06 4.78
C ILE A 56 -4.06 -12.48 4.68
N LEU A 57 -3.36 -12.60 5.81
CA LEU A 57 -1.95 -13.03 5.86
C LEU A 57 -1.77 -14.43 5.27
N SER A 58 -2.71 -15.35 5.52
CA SER A 58 -2.70 -16.69 4.93
C SER A 58 -2.86 -16.66 3.41
N ALA A 59 -3.77 -15.82 2.89
CA ALA A 59 -3.97 -15.63 1.46
C ALA A 59 -2.71 -15.05 0.79
N VAL A 60 -2.06 -14.08 1.44
CA VAL A 60 -0.80 -13.47 0.98
C VAL A 60 0.32 -14.49 0.95
N LEU A 61 0.44 -15.32 2.00
CA LEU A 61 1.43 -16.40 2.03
C LEU A 61 1.18 -17.42 0.90
N LEU A 62 -0.07 -17.76 0.64
CA LEU A 62 -0.46 -18.66 -0.43
C LEU A 62 -0.11 -18.08 -1.81
N ALA A 63 -0.48 -16.83 -2.08
CA ALA A 63 -0.12 -16.11 -3.30
C ALA A 63 1.40 -16.10 -3.52
N LYS A 64 2.17 -15.82 -2.45
CA LYS A 64 3.63 -15.84 -2.47
C LYS A 64 4.21 -17.25 -2.73
N ARG A 65 3.60 -18.29 -2.18
CA ARG A 65 4.00 -19.69 -2.44
C ARG A 65 3.72 -20.09 -3.89
N LEU A 66 2.53 -19.78 -4.40
CA LEU A 66 2.12 -20.05 -5.78
C LEU A 66 3.04 -19.34 -6.78
N PHE A 67 3.38 -18.08 -6.52
CA PHE A 67 4.29 -17.32 -7.37
C PHE A 67 5.71 -17.91 -7.40
N ARG A 68 6.25 -18.27 -6.23
CA ARG A 68 7.57 -18.91 -6.15
C ARG A 68 7.61 -20.25 -6.87
N TRP A 69 6.52 -21.03 -6.76
CA TRP A 69 6.41 -22.30 -7.46
C TRP A 69 6.44 -22.10 -8.99
N ARG A 70 5.75 -21.09 -9.51
CA ARG A 70 5.75 -20.77 -10.96
C ARG A 70 7.07 -20.20 -11.47
N THR A 71 7.80 -19.45 -10.64
CA THR A 71 9.04 -18.76 -11.06
C THR A 71 10.32 -19.54 -10.80
N GLY A 72 10.23 -20.76 -10.22
CA GLY A 72 11.41 -21.58 -9.91
C GLY A 72 12.37 -20.93 -8.92
N GLY A 73 11.89 -20.02 -8.08
CA GLY A 73 12.72 -19.24 -7.16
C GLY A 73 13.34 -20.09 -6.05
N ALA A 74 14.64 -19.90 -5.79
CA ALA A 74 15.34 -20.58 -4.70
C ALA A 74 14.69 -20.28 -3.33
N LYS A 75 14.52 -21.32 -2.50
CA LYS A 75 13.98 -21.19 -1.14
C LYS A 75 15.01 -20.50 -0.22
N ARG A 76 14.87 -19.19 -0.01
CA ARG A 76 15.51 -18.52 1.13
C ARG A 76 14.69 -18.74 2.39
N ARG A 77 15.13 -19.68 3.24
CA ARG A 77 14.50 -19.99 4.54
C ARG A 77 14.40 -18.76 5.44
N SER A 78 15.38 -17.86 5.39
CA SER A 78 15.41 -16.61 6.15
C SER A 78 14.24 -15.67 5.84
N ILE A 79 13.84 -15.52 4.57
CA ILE A 79 12.74 -14.63 4.17
C ILE A 79 11.39 -15.14 4.68
N LEU A 80 11.22 -16.47 4.78
CA LEU A 80 10.02 -17.05 5.37
C LEU A 80 9.97 -16.81 6.88
N ILE A 81 11.10 -16.93 7.58
CA ILE A 81 11.19 -16.65 9.02
C ILE A 81 10.82 -15.19 9.29
N TRP A 82 11.41 -14.25 8.55
CA TRP A 82 11.06 -12.82 8.70
C TRP A 82 9.60 -12.53 8.37
N TRP A 83 9.04 -13.18 7.35
CA TRP A 83 7.62 -13.03 7.04
C TRP A 83 6.74 -13.50 8.21
N LEU A 84 7.09 -14.64 8.83
CA LEU A 84 6.39 -15.14 10.02
C LEU A 84 6.54 -14.19 11.22
N VAL A 85 7.72 -13.60 11.41
CA VAL A 85 7.95 -12.60 12.46
C VAL A 85 7.03 -11.40 12.25
N GLY A 86 6.97 -10.86 11.03
CA GLY A 86 6.06 -9.75 10.70
C GLY A 86 4.59 -10.12 10.93
N ALA A 87 4.15 -11.29 10.44
CA ALA A 87 2.78 -11.76 10.62
C ALA A 87 2.40 -11.97 12.10
N LEU A 88 3.28 -12.59 12.89
CA LEU A 88 3.06 -12.77 14.33
C LEU A 88 3.07 -11.44 15.09
N MET A 89 3.89 -10.48 14.66
CA MET A 89 3.92 -9.14 15.23
C MET A 89 2.61 -8.40 14.97
N THR A 90 2.10 -8.42 13.73
CA THR A 90 0.78 -7.88 13.37
C THR A 90 -0.31 -8.50 14.25
N LEU A 91 -0.49 -9.83 14.19
CA LEU A 91 -1.55 -10.51 14.96
C LEU A 91 -1.41 -10.31 16.47
N GLY A 92 -0.18 -10.20 16.96
CA GLY A 92 0.11 -9.92 18.36
C GLY A 92 -0.29 -8.50 18.77
N LEU A 93 -0.09 -7.52 17.89
CA LEU A 93 -0.53 -6.14 18.10
C LEU A 93 -2.06 -6.05 18.04
N ASP A 94 -2.72 -6.71 17.08
CA ASP A 94 -4.18 -6.74 16.98
C ASP A 94 -4.82 -7.39 18.21
N PHE A 95 -4.20 -8.48 18.70
CA PHE A 95 -4.64 -9.12 19.93
C PHE A 95 -4.40 -8.21 21.14
N LEU A 96 -3.26 -7.51 21.19
CA LEU A 96 -2.90 -6.59 22.27
C LEU A 96 -3.89 -5.43 22.34
N THR A 97 -4.21 -4.79 21.20
CA THR A 97 -5.22 -3.74 21.13
C THR A 97 -6.58 -4.31 21.52
N ALA A 98 -7.03 -5.40 20.91
CA ALA A 98 -8.31 -6.04 21.24
C ALA A 98 -8.45 -6.43 22.73
N VAL A 99 -7.37 -6.73 23.44
CA VAL A 99 -7.42 -7.08 24.89
C VAL A 99 -7.26 -5.87 25.80
N LEU A 100 -6.29 -4.99 25.55
CA LEU A 100 -5.96 -3.88 26.44
C LEU A 100 -6.86 -2.66 26.24
N VAL A 101 -7.34 -2.45 25.01
CA VAL A 101 -8.07 -1.24 24.59
C VAL A 101 -9.58 -1.39 24.77
N THR A 102 -10.11 -2.63 24.88
CA THR A 102 -11.56 -2.90 24.85
C THR A 102 -12.41 -2.58 26.09
N PRO A 103 -11.90 -2.29 27.32
CA PRO A 103 -12.78 -1.78 28.36
C PRO A 103 -13.22 -0.33 28.03
N ARG A 104 -14.33 -0.17 27.28
CA ARG A 104 -15.01 1.11 27.00
C ARG A 104 -15.57 1.72 28.30
N THR A 105 -14.68 2.24 29.13
CA THR A 105 -15.04 3.09 30.27
C THR A 105 -14.67 4.54 29.93
N SER A 106 -15.60 5.47 30.13
CA SER A 106 -15.53 6.87 29.65
C SER A 106 -14.37 7.70 30.21
N ALA A 107 -13.71 7.25 31.28
CA ALA A 107 -12.54 7.93 31.83
C ALA A 107 -11.24 7.63 31.06
N ALA A 108 -11.26 6.72 30.07
CA ALA A 108 -10.06 6.22 29.41
C ALA A 108 -9.84 6.70 27.97
N GLU A 109 -10.74 7.52 27.38
CA GLU A 109 -10.68 7.88 25.94
C GLU A 109 -9.37 8.55 25.54
N MET A 110 -8.89 9.51 26.33
CA MET A 110 -7.61 10.18 26.05
C MET A 110 -6.42 9.22 26.16
N THR A 111 -6.41 8.34 27.18
CA THR A 111 -5.35 7.32 27.33
C THR A 111 -5.37 6.33 26.17
N ARG A 112 -6.57 6.03 25.65
CA ARG A 112 -6.78 5.12 24.53
C ARG A 112 -6.21 5.69 23.23
N LEU A 113 -6.51 6.96 22.92
CA LEU A 113 -5.92 7.67 21.78
C LEU A 113 -4.39 7.60 21.82
N TRP A 114 -3.77 7.93 22.96
CA TRP A 114 -2.32 7.88 23.09
C TRP A 114 -1.76 6.46 22.94
N LEU A 115 -2.48 5.44 23.39
CA LEU A 115 -2.07 4.05 23.23
C LEU A 115 -2.14 3.62 21.77
N ASP A 116 -3.22 3.92 21.05
CA ASP A 116 -3.38 3.60 19.63
C ASP A 116 -2.31 4.32 18.79
N LEU A 117 -2.06 5.60 19.08
CA LEU A 117 -0.98 6.37 18.45
C LEU A 117 0.40 5.77 18.77
N ALA A 118 0.63 5.29 20.00
CA ALA A 118 1.90 4.67 20.41
C ALA A 118 2.12 3.28 19.82
N VAL A 119 1.04 2.54 19.52
CA VAL A 119 1.10 1.21 18.88
C VAL A 119 1.33 1.34 17.36
N SER A 120 0.86 2.42 16.74
CA SER A 120 0.98 2.65 15.29
C SER A 120 2.40 2.46 14.69
N PRO A 121 3.52 2.90 15.33
CA PRO A 121 4.85 2.69 14.77
C PRO A 121 5.27 1.22 14.81
N ALA A 122 4.82 0.47 15.82
CA ALA A 122 5.06 -0.97 15.89
C ALA A 122 4.29 -1.69 14.78
N TYR A 123 3.05 -1.27 14.51
CA TYR A 123 2.26 -1.81 13.40
C TYR A 123 2.91 -1.56 12.05
N ILE A 124 3.40 -0.33 11.81
CA ILE A 124 4.12 0.02 10.59
C ILE A 124 5.45 -0.74 10.46
N ALA A 125 6.15 -1.01 11.57
CA ALA A 125 7.33 -1.87 11.56
C ALA A 125 6.99 -3.32 11.16
N ALA A 126 5.88 -3.87 11.67
CA ALA A 126 5.39 -5.19 11.28
C ALA A 126 5.04 -5.24 9.78
N LEU A 127 4.31 -4.24 9.29
CA LEU A 127 4.00 -4.07 7.86
C LEU A 127 5.27 -3.95 7.01
N ALA A 128 6.27 -3.17 7.44
CA ALA A 128 7.54 -3.04 6.72
C ALA A 128 8.28 -4.39 6.60
N ILE A 129 8.22 -5.24 7.63
CA ILE A 129 8.77 -6.60 7.60
C ILE A 129 7.98 -7.48 6.62
N ILE A 130 6.64 -7.46 6.66
CA ILE A 130 5.80 -8.23 5.73
C ILE A 130 6.02 -7.78 4.29
N LEU A 131 6.09 -6.46 4.06
CA LEU A 131 6.23 -5.85 2.76
C LEU A 131 7.61 -6.15 2.15
N SER A 132 8.69 -5.92 2.90
CA SER A 132 10.06 -6.24 2.45
C SER A 132 10.21 -7.71 2.09
N THR A 133 9.68 -8.61 2.92
CA THR A 133 9.75 -10.05 2.65
C THR A 133 8.85 -10.46 1.48
N THR A 134 7.73 -9.76 1.25
CA THR A 134 6.86 -9.95 0.07
C THR A 134 7.56 -9.53 -1.22
N LEU A 135 8.34 -8.45 -1.16
CA LEU A 135 9.25 -7.98 -2.21
C LEU A 135 10.55 -8.81 -2.30
N ASN A 136 10.62 -9.93 -1.58
CA ASN A 136 11.73 -10.88 -1.57
C ASN A 136 13.08 -10.23 -1.20
N ALA A 137 13.05 -9.36 -0.20
CA ALA A 137 14.21 -8.69 0.38
C ALA A 137 14.24 -8.89 1.91
N SER A 138 15.43 -8.78 2.48
CA SER A 138 15.59 -8.84 3.94
C SER A 138 15.13 -7.54 4.60
N PRO A 139 14.35 -7.57 5.70
CA PRO A 139 13.96 -6.35 6.42
C PRO A 139 15.17 -5.63 7.03
N THR A 140 16.28 -6.34 7.27
CA THR A 140 17.52 -5.76 7.80
C THR A 140 18.15 -4.71 6.89
N VAL A 141 17.75 -4.68 5.61
CA VAL A 141 18.16 -3.67 4.63
C VAL A 141 17.68 -2.27 5.05
N PHE A 142 16.56 -2.15 5.78
CA PHE A 142 16.12 -0.86 6.32
C PHE A 142 17.07 -0.33 7.42
N LEU A 143 17.66 -1.22 8.20
CA LEU A 143 18.37 -0.86 9.44
C LEU A 143 19.87 -0.64 9.23
N SER A 144 20.47 -1.29 8.21
CA SER A 144 21.93 -1.29 8.04
C SER A 144 22.36 -0.77 6.68
N GLN A 145 23.15 0.31 6.68
CA GLN A 145 23.80 0.82 5.47
C GLN A 145 24.79 -0.20 4.87
N LYS A 146 25.49 -0.96 5.72
CA LYS A 146 26.38 -2.02 5.25
C LYS A 146 25.62 -3.07 4.44
N VAL A 147 24.49 -3.56 4.97
CA VAL A 147 23.65 -4.55 4.26
C VAL A 147 23.08 -3.97 2.96
N ARG A 148 22.71 -2.69 2.93
CA ARG A 148 22.29 -1.98 1.70
C ARG A 148 23.38 -1.96 0.64
N ASN A 149 24.61 -1.63 1.04
CA ASN A 149 25.76 -1.61 0.14
C ASN A 149 26.12 -3.02 -0.37
N ASP A 150 25.98 -4.04 0.48
CA ASP A 150 26.24 -5.44 0.12
C ASP A 150 25.14 -6.05 -0.76
N ASN A 151 23.90 -5.52 -0.71
CA ASN A 151 22.73 -6.05 -1.42
C ASN A 151 21.94 -4.92 -2.13
N PRO A 152 22.54 -4.22 -3.10
CA PRO A 152 21.91 -3.06 -3.75
C PRO A 152 20.58 -3.42 -4.44
N ASP A 153 20.49 -4.61 -5.03
CA ASP A 153 19.25 -5.10 -5.67
C ASP A 153 18.09 -5.28 -4.68
N GLU A 154 18.38 -5.68 -3.44
CA GLU A 154 17.36 -5.79 -2.38
C GLU A 154 16.92 -4.42 -1.91
N TRP A 155 17.86 -3.48 -1.79
CA TRP A 155 17.55 -2.10 -1.45
C TRP A 155 16.64 -1.44 -2.48
N VAL A 156 16.95 -1.56 -3.78
CA VAL A 156 16.10 -1.00 -4.84
C VAL A 156 14.66 -1.50 -4.73
N ARG A 157 14.45 -2.80 -4.46
CA ARG A 157 13.11 -3.37 -4.29
C ARG A 157 12.38 -2.85 -3.06
N VAL A 158 13.08 -2.68 -1.94
CA VAL A 158 12.46 -2.27 -0.67
C VAL A 158 12.23 -0.77 -0.62
N ARG A 159 13.11 0.01 -1.26
CA ARG A 159 13.02 1.46 -1.37
C ARG A 159 11.70 1.90 -2.00
N THR A 160 11.17 1.14 -2.96
CA THR A 160 9.88 1.42 -3.63
C THR A 160 8.70 1.44 -2.66
N ALA A 161 8.82 0.74 -1.53
CA ALA A 161 7.78 0.62 -0.52
C ALA A 161 7.83 1.73 0.54
N ILE A 162 8.91 2.50 0.61
CA ILE A 162 9.07 3.54 1.64
C ILE A 162 7.95 4.59 1.58
N PRO A 163 7.62 5.18 0.42
CA PRO A 163 6.59 6.21 0.37
C PRO A 163 5.22 5.67 0.76
N LEU A 164 4.95 4.43 0.37
CA LEU A 164 3.72 3.72 0.70
C LEU A 164 3.61 3.52 2.23
N LEU A 165 4.66 3.02 2.89
CA LEU A 165 4.69 2.85 4.35
C LEU A 165 4.54 4.19 5.09
N ILE A 166 5.21 5.24 4.62
CA ILE A 166 5.13 6.57 5.23
C ILE A 166 3.72 7.14 5.09
N GLY A 167 3.14 7.08 3.89
CA GLY A 167 1.78 7.55 3.65
C GLY A 167 0.75 6.79 4.48
N THR A 168 0.91 5.46 4.59
CA THR A 168 0.04 4.60 5.43
C THR A 168 0.13 4.96 6.90
N LEU A 169 1.35 5.22 7.43
CA LEU A 169 1.53 5.65 8.81
C LEU A 169 0.77 6.95 9.07
N PHE A 170 0.96 7.96 8.22
CA PHE A 170 0.27 9.24 8.41
C PHE A 170 -1.24 9.12 8.23
N ALA A 171 -1.69 8.24 7.34
CA ALA A 171 -3.11 7.98 7.14
C ALA A 171 -3.72 7.35 8.39
N TYR A 172 -3.08 6.32 8.95
CA TYR A 172 -3.50 5.71 10.21
C TYR A 172 -3.54 6.75 11.35
N LEU A 173 -2.48 7.56 11.49
CA LEU A 173 -2.46 8.62 12.52
C LEU A 173 -3.61 9.63 12.32
N ALA A 174 -3.92 9.99 11.07
CA ALA A 174 -4.98 10.92 10.74
C ALA A 174 -6.37 10.33 10.98
N THR A 175 -6.61 9.06 10.60
CA THR A 175 -7.91 8.39 10.80
C THR A 175 -8.16 8.14 12.28
N THR A 176 -7.17 7.63 13.01
CA THR A 176 -7.25 7.49 14.47
C THR A 176 -7.52 8.84 15.13
N TRP A 177 -6.79 9.90 14.77
CA TRP A 177 -7.06 11.22 15.34
C TRP A 177 -8.48 11.71 15.03
N TRP A 178 -8.97 11.48 13.82
CA TRP A 178 -10.31 11.87 13.40
C TRP A 178 -11.39 11.13 14.18
N GLU A 179 -11.30 9.81 14.29
CA GLU A 179 -12.25 8.96 15.03
C GLU A 179 -12.46 9.49 16.45
N TYR A 180 -11.37 9.79 17.17
CA TYR A 180 -11.46 10.27 18.55
C TYR A 180 -11.96 11.71 18.70
N GLN A 181 -11.77 12.58 17.70
CA GLN A 181 -12.17 13.98 17.81
C GLN A 181 -13.57 14.26 17.26
N LEU A 182 -14.01 13.49 16.27
CA LEU A 182 -15.23 13.74 15.50
C LEU A 182 -16.18 12.54 15.47
N ASP A 183 -15.95 11.53 16.31
CA ASP A 183 -16.79 10.33 16.44
C ASP A 183 -17.02 9.60 15.10
N GLY A 184 -16.01 9.68 14.22
CA GLY A 184 -16.04 9.08 12.88
C GLY A 184 -17.01 9.75 11.88
N ASP A 185 -17.67 10.84 12.23
CA ASP A 185 -18.56 11.55 11.30
C ASP A 185 -17.75 12.33 10.25
N VAL A 186 -18.21 12.30 9.00
CA VAL A 186 -17.51 12.92 7.87
C VAL A 186 -18.50 13.62 6.95
N ASP A 187 -18.39 14.95 6.91
CA ASP A 187 -19.23 15.80 6.08
C ASP A 187 -19.00 15.59 4.58
N GLN A 188 -20.07 15.74 3.79
CA GLN A 188 -19.96 15.72 2.32
C GLN A 188 -19.01 16.79 1.76
N GLU A 189 -18.87 17.91 2.46
CA GLU A 189 -17.96 18.99 2.10
C GLU A 189 -16.49 18.51 2.08
N PHE A 190 -16.10 17.63 3.00
CA PHE A 190 -14.78 17.01 2.99
C PHE A 190 -14.54 16.27 1.66
N PHE A 191 -15.49 15.43 1.22
CA PHE A 191 -15.35 14.69 -0.03
C PHE A 191 -15.35 15.60 -1.26
N ALA A 192 -16.09 16.70 -1.24
CA ALA A 192 -16.09 17.69 -2.32
C ALA A 192 -14.71 18.35 -2.47
N GLN A 193 -14.11 18.74 -1.35
CA GLN A 193 -12.77 19.31 -1.31
C GLN A 193 -11.71 18.29 -1.71
N MET A 194 -11.81 17.07 -1.19
CA MET A 194 -10.83 16.02 -1.47
C MET A 194 -10.87 15.54 -2.93
N SER A 195 -12.04 15.50 -3.59
CA SER A 195 -12.12 15.21 -5.03
C SER A 195 -11.31 16.23 -5.85
N GLN A 196 -11.36 17.52 -5.48
CA GLN A 196 -10.53 18.54 -6.14
C GLN A 196 -9.03 18.34 -5.84
N VAL A 197 -8.68 18.04 -4.59
CA VAL A 197 -7.29 17.81 -4.16
C VAL A 197 -6.70 16.57 -4.85
N ILE A 198 -7.43 15.47 -4.93
CA ILE A 198 -6.96 14.22 -5.55
C ILE A 198 -6.69 14.44 -7.04
N VAL A 199 -7.59 15.10 -7.77
CA VAL A 199 -7.34 15.45 -9.18
C VAL A 199 -6.09 16.31 -9.32
N LEU A 200 -5.90 17.30 -8.45
CA LEU A 200 -4.68 18.12 -8.43
C LEU A 200 -3.43 17.27 -8.16
N LEU A 201 -3.48 16.31 -7.22
CA LEU A 201 -2.38 15.39 -6.92
C LEU A 201 -2.07 14.47 -8.10
N ILE A 202 -3.08 13.96 -8.81
CA ILE A 202 -2.88 13.16 -10.04
C ILE A 202 -2.17 13.99 -11.10
N VAL A 203 -2.62 15.23 -11.32
CA VAL A 203 -2.01 16.15 -12.30
C VAL A 203 -0.58 16.49 -11.87
N ALA A 204 -0.36 16.84 -10.61
CA ALA A 204 0.95 17.20 -10.10
C ALA A 204 1.92 16.01 -10.19
N LEU A 205 1.48 14.80 -9.82
CA LEU A 205 2.25 13.58 -10.00
C LEU A 205 2.54 13.33 -11.49
N GLY A 206 1.56 13.53 -12.38
CA GLY A 206 1.74 13.38 -13.82
C GLY A 206 2.73 14.38 -14.43
N VAL A 207 2.66 15.64 -14.01
CA VAL A 207 3.58 16.72 -14.44
C VAL A 207 4.99 16.43 -13.93
N GLU A 208 5.13 16.09 -12.64
CA GLU A 208 6.44 15.75 -12.07
C GLU A 208 7.00 14.50 -12.72
N VAL A 209 6.20 13.45 -12.97
CA VAL A 209 6.66 12.25 -13.70
C VAL A 209 7.04 12.55 -15.15
N GLY A 210 6.32 13.47 -15.81
CA GLY A 210 6.68 13.95 -17.15
C GLY A 210 7.99 14.75 -17.15
N PHE A 211 8.19 15.58 -16.13
CA PHE A 211 9.43 16.30 -15.88
C PHE A 211 10.59 15.35 -15.48
N PHE A 212 10.27 14.27 -14.77
CA PHE A 212 11.15 13.18 -14.36
C PHE A 212 10.92 11.93 -15.22
N ARG A 213 10.95 12.09 -16.55
CA ARG A 213 10.87 10.95 -17.49
C ARG A 213 11.81 9.81 -17.10
N ASP A 214 12.95 10.14 -16.49
CA ASP A 214 13.94 9.23 -15.95
C ASP A 214 13.39 8.34 -14.81
N ALA A 215 12.59 8.89 -13.88
CA ALA A 215 11.94 8.14 -12.80
C ALA A 215 10.88 7.16 -13.33
N ALA A 216 10.16 7.52 -14.40
CA ALA A 216 9.24 6.60 -15.08
C ALA A 216 9.97 5.45 -15.80
N THR A 217 11.22 5.70 -16.24
CA THR A 217 12.06 4.68 -16.86
C THR A 217 12.87 3.84 -15.87
N ASP A 218 13.10 4.34 -14.64
CA ASP A 218 13.77 3.61 -13.58
C ASP A 218 12.87 2.45 -13.10
N PRO A 219 13.30 1.19 -13.29
CA PRO A 219 12.55 0.01 -12.85
C PRO A 219 12.27 0.00 -11.34
N GLY A 220 13.07 0.71 -10.54
CA GLY A 220 12.86 0.86 -9.10
C GLY A 220 11.73 1.83 -8.77
N GLN A 221 11.59 2.94 -9.49
CA GLN A 221 10.63 3.99 -9.12
C GLN A 221 9.29 3.87 -9.83
N ARG A 222 9.29 3.32 -11.06
CA ARG A 222 8.10 3.12 -11.87
C ARG A 222 6.94 2.45 -11.12
N PRO A 223 7.15 1.36 -10.35
CA PRO A 223 6.04 0.73 -9.64
C PRO A 223 5.39 1.69 -8.65
N THR A 224 6.18 2.39 -7.82
CA THR A 224 5.68 3.32 -6.80
C THR A 224 4.79 4.40 -7.41
N VAL A 225 5.22 5.00 -8.53
CA VAL A 225 4.42 6.00 -9.25
C VAL A 225 3.10 5.42 -9.77
N VAL A 226 3.15 4.24 -10.39
CA VAL A 226 1.94 3.57 -10.89
C VAL A 226 0.97 3.26 -9.74
N PHE A 227 1.48 2.85 -8.58
CA PHE A 227 0.65 2.62 -7.39
C PHE A 227 0.07 3.91 -6.83
N ALA A 228 0.84 4.99 -6.77
CA ALA A 228 0.33 6.30 -6.33
C ALA A 228 -0.82 6.78 -7.23
N VAL A 229 -0.71 6.64 -8.56
CA VAL A 229 -1.80 6.96 -9.49
C VAL A 229 -3.01 6.04 -9.27
N PHE A 230 -2.77 4.74 -9.07
CA PHE A 230 -3.84 3.77 -8.83
C PHE A 230 -4.61 4.08 -7.54
N ILE A 231 -3.91 4.32 -6.42
CA ILE A 231 -4.55 4.61 -5.13
C ILE A 231 -5.27 5.96 -5.16
N LEU A 232 -4.72 6.98 -5.83
CA LEU A 232 -5.42 8.24 -6.06
C LEU A 232 -6.70 8.04 -6.88
N SER A 233 -6.64 7.22 -7.93
CA SER A 233 -7.83 6.92 -8.73
C SER A 233 -8.90 6.20 -7.91
N LEU A 234 -8.49 5.29 -7.02
CA LEU A 234 -9.40 4.62 -6.09
C LEU A 234 -9.98 5.62 -5.08
N GLY A 235 -9.15 6.48 -4.49
CA GLY A 235 -9.58 7.56 -3.60
C GLY A 235 -10.59 8.49 -4.26
N GLU A 236 -10.38 8.87 -5.52
CA GLU A 236 -11.32 9.70 -6.28
C GLU A 236 -12.68 9.02 -6.44
N VAL A 237 -12.68 7.74 -6.82
CA VAL A 237 -13.92 6.97 -6.96
C VAL A 237 -14.67 6.91 -5.62
N MET A 238 -13.94 6.70 -4.51
CA MET A 238 -14.53 6.68 -3.17
C MET A 238 -15.07 8.05 -2.75
N ALA A 239 -14.33 9.13 -2.99
CA ALA A 239 -14.78 10.50 -2.72
C ALA A 239 -16.06 10.83 -3.50
N LEU A 240 -16.07 10.56 -4.81
CA LEU A 240 -17.25 10.77 -5.65
C LEU A 240 -18.42 9.89 -5.22
N SER A 241 -18.19 8.65 -4.78
CA SER A 241 -19.26 7.79 -4.28
C SER A 241 -19.88 8.31 -2.98
N ALA A 242 -19.11 8.99 -2.13
CA ALA A 242 -19.59 9.58 -0.88
C ALA A 242 -20.33 10.91 -1.11
N LEU A 243 -20.10 11.59 -2.24
CA LEU A 243 -20.81 12.81 -2.64
C LEU A 243 -22.20 12.59 -3.18
N VAL A 244 -22.47 11.39 -3.73
CA VAL A 244 -23.82 11.08 -4.20
C VAL A 244 -24.75 11.10 -2.98
N PRO A 245 -25.83 11.90 -2.97
CA PRO A 245 -26.82 11.82 -1.90
C PRO A 245 -27.44 10.43 -1.96
N LEU A 246 -27.05 9.59 -1.01
CA LEU A 246 -27.50 8.21 -0.98
C LEU A 246 -28.87 8.16 -0.28
N PRO A 247 -29.75 7.22 -0.67
CA PRO A 247 -30.96 6.95 0.09
C PRO A 247 -30.62 6.64 1.55
N GLU A 248 -31.55 6.84 2.49
CA GLU A 248 -31.41 6.50 3.93
C GLU A 248 -30.85 5.09 4.21
N ALA A 249 -30.85 4.20 3.21
CA ALA A 249 -30.39 2.82 3.27
C ALA A 249 -28.88 2.62 2.98
N VAL A 250 -28.11 3.65 2.61
CA VAL A 250 -26.66 3.47 2.48
C VAL A 250 -25.98 3.82 3.79
N PRO A 251 -25.20 2.89 4.36
CA PRO A 251 -24.98 2.90 5.78
C PRO A 251 -23.74 3.74 6.11
N GLY A 252 -23.66 4.33 7.31
CA GLY A 252 -22.62 5.29 7.71
C GLY A 252 -21.19 4.77 7.49
N TRP A 253 -21.01 3.45 7.54
CA TRP A 253 -19.73 2.82 7.25
C TRP A 253 -19.17 3.14 5.86
N HIS A 254 -20.02 3.42 4.86
CA HIS A 254 -19.55 3.74 3.50
C HIS A 254 -18.83 5.09 3.45
N ALA A 255 -19.39 6.12 4.12
CA ALA A 255 -18.76 7.42 4.21
C ALA A 255 -17.42 7.32 4.96
N TYR A 256 -17.40 6.61 6.09
CA TYR A 256 -16.17 6.39 6.84
C TYR A 256 -15.11 5.61 6.04
N ALA A 257 -15.50 4.52 5.38
CA ALA A 257 -14.62 3.76 4.50
C ALA A 257 -14.06 4.62 3.35
N ALA A 258 -14.91 5.47 2.75
CA ALA A 258 -14.46 6.40 1.72
C ALA A 258 -13.45 7.41 2.28
N PHE A 259 -13.68 7.94 3.47
CA PHE A 259 -12.79 8.86 4.16
C PHE A 259 -11.41 8.25 4.39
N VAL A 260 -11.35 7.04 4.95
CA VAL A 260 -10.10 6.31 5.19
C VAL A 260 -9.29 6.14 3.90
N ILE A 261 -9.95 5.66 2.83
CA ILE A 261 -9.30 5.42 1.53
C ILE A 261 -8.84 6.74 0.88
N VAL A 262 -9.60 7.82 1.01
CA VAL A 262 -9.27 9.15 0.47
C VAL A 262 -8.05 9.75 1.16
N ILE A 263 -7.99 9.65 2.49
CA ILE A 263 -6.83 10.10 3.27
C ILE A 263 -5.59 9.28 2.94
N GLU A 264 -5.71 7.95 2.91
CA GLU A 264 -4.62 7.05 2.53
C GLU A 264 -4.07 7.41 1.15
N ALA A 265 -4.95 7.50 0.16
CA ALA A 265 -4.57 7.83 -1.21
C ALA A 265 -3.81 9.16 -1.30
N SER A 266 -4.29 10.17 -0.59
CA SER A 266 -3.70 11.52 -0.60
C SER A 266 -2.33 11.54 0.07
N LEU A 267 -2.19 10.91 1.23
CA LEU A 267 -0.93 10.89 1.99
C LEU A 267 0.13 10.00 1.33
N VAL A 268 -0.27 8.86 0.75
CA VAL A 268 0.64 8.01 -0.06
C VAL A 268 1.12 8.76 -1.29
N ALA A 269 0.24 9.50 -1.97
CA ALA A 269 0.63 10.33 -3.11
C ALA A 269 1.61 11.44 -2.71
N LEU A 270 1.32 12.19 -1.65
CA LEU A 270 2.21 13.23 -1.13
C LEU A 270 3.57 12.66 -0.72
N ALA A 271 3.59 11.55 0.01
CA ALA A 271 4.82 10.85 0.37
C ALA A 271 5.60 10.40 -0.87
N THR A 272 4.91 9.93 -1.90
CA THR A 272 5.52 9.53 -3.18
C THR A 272 6.13 10.72 -3.91
N MET A 273 5.43 11.86 -3.97
CA MET A 273 5.97 13.08 -4.59
C MET A 273 7.20 13.58 -3.84
N LEU A 274 7.11 13.69 -2.51
CA LEU A 274 8.25 14.10 -1.68
C LEU A 274 9.44 13.15 -1.86
N TRP A 275 9.17 11.84 -1.91
CA TRP A 275 10.19 10.84 -2.14
C TRP A 275 10.90 11.03 -3.48
N VAL A 276 10.15 11.16 -4.58
CA VAL A 276 10.71 11.39 -5.92
C VAL A 276 11.52 12.70 -5.97
N LEU A 277 11.10 13.73 -5.24
CA LEU A 277 11.83 14.99 -5.14
C LEU A 277 13.15 14.88 -4.36
N LEU A 278 13.19 14.11 -3.28
CA LEU A 278 14.38 13.94 -2.44
C LEU A 278 15.41 13.00 -3.07
N ASP A 279 14.95 11.99 -3.79
CA ASP A 279 15.74 10.88 -4.32
C ASP A 279 16.34 11.18 -5.71
N ARG A 280 16.43 12.47 -6.04
CA ARG A 280 17.03 12.97 -7.28
C ARG A 280 18.48 12.48 -7.38
N THR A 281 18.72 11.50 -8.24
CA THR A 281 20.07 11.21 -8.70
C THR A 281 20.49 12.35 -9.63
N PRO A 282 21.65 12.99 -9.40
CA PRO A 282 22.18 14.00 -10.32
C PRO A 282 22.26 13.39 -11.71
N ARG A 283 21.81 14.13 -12.74
CA ARG A 283 22.05 13.72 -14.13
C ARG A 283 23.55 13.48 -14.28
N PRO A 284 23.98 12.37 -14.92
CA PRO A 284 25.37 12.23 -15.33
C PRO A 284 25.73 13.50 -16.08
N THR A 285 26.76 14.21 -15.61
CA THR A 285 27.25 15.39 -16.33
C THR A 285 27.57 14.94 -17.74
N GLU A 286 27.03 15.68 -18.72
CA GLU A 286 27.30 15.45 -20.12
C GLU A 286 28.81 15.37 -20.28
N PRO A 287 29.35 14.29 -20.89
CA PRO A 287 30.79 14.12 -21.01
C PRO A 287 31.37 15.36 -21.68
N PRO A 288 32.53 15.87 -21.21
CA PRO A 288 33.10 17.10 -21.73
C PRO A 288 33.18 17.04 -23.27
N PRO A 289 32.84 18.13 -23.97
CA PRO A 289 32.82 18.17 -25.43
C PRO A 289 34.20 17.73 -25.95
N GLY A 290 34.27 16.55 -26.57
CA GLY A 290 35.51 15.95 -27.04
C GLY A 290 35.68 14.46 -26.74
N LYS A 291 34.94 13.88 -25.78
CA LYS A 291 34.85 12.41 -25.65
C LYS A 291 33.70 11.89 -26.50
N VAL A 292 34.00 11.61 -27.77
CA VAL A 292 33.13 10.78 -28.62
C VAL A 292 33.13 9.38 -28.02
N VAL A 293 32.17 9.11 -27.14
CA VAL A 293 31.82 7.74 -26.77
C VAL A 293 31.14 7.17 -28.00
N ILE A 294 31.82 6.30 -28.74
CA ILE A 294 31.21 5.54 -29.82
C ILE A 294 30.19 4.62 -29.14
N ILE A 295 28.93 5.05 -29.12
CA ILE A 295 27.82 4.22 -28.67
C ILE A 295 27.59 3.22 -29.81
N GLU A 296 28.06 1.98 -29.65
CA GLU A 296 27.65 0.91 -30.54
C GLU A 296 26.11 0.84 -30.53
N PRO A 297 25.46 0.82 -31.71
CA PRO A 297 24.01 0.79 -31.77
C PRO A 297 23.51 -0.45 -31.01
N PRO A 298 22.56 -0.28 -30.08
CA PRO A 298 22.03 -1.40 -29.32
C PRO A 298 21.46 -2.43 -30.31
N LYS A 299 21.94 -3.68 -30.21
CA LYS A 299 21.37 -4.81 -30.96
C LYS A 299 19.90 -4.93 -30.61
N THR A 300 19.04 -4.48 -31.52
CA THR A 300 17.59 -4.59 -31.46
C THR A 300 17.19 -6.05 -31.65
N THR A 301 17.23 -6.84 -30.57
CA THR A 301 16.56 -8.14 -30.53
C THR A 301 15.12 -7.88 -30.10
N GLY A 302 14.24 -7.83 -31.11
CA GLY A 302 12.85 -7.45 -30.96
C GLY A 302 12.02 -8.43 -30.14
N LYS A 303 11.16 -7.86 -29.28
CA LYS A 303 9.71 -8.13 -29.18
C LYS A 303 9.16 -7.19 -28.13
N SER A 304 8.31 -6.25 -28.52
CA SER A 304 7.55 -5.42 -27.58
C SER A 304 6.47 -6.31 -26.93
N ASP A 305 6.73 -6.78 -25.72
CA ASP A 305 5.76 -7.59 -24.96
C ASP A 305 4.57 -6.71 -24.51
N PRO A 306 3.31 -7.06 -24.85
CA PRO A 306 2.10 -6.29 -24.52
C PRO A 306 1.66 -6.39 -23.04
N VAL A 307 2.58 -6.74 -22.14
CA VAL A 307 2.27 -7.23 -20.77
C VAL A 307 1.95 -6.10 -19.78
N ALA A 308 2.22 -4.83 -20.12
CA ALA A 308 1.85 -3.69 -19.28
C ALA A 308 0.32 -3.52 -19.11
N LEU A 309 -0.49 -4.13 -19.98
CA LEU A 309 -1.96 -4.09 -19.88
C LEU A 309 -2.55 -5.13 -18.90
N VAL A 310 -1.79 -6.14 -18.50
CA VAL A 310 -2.34 -7.28 -17.72
C VAL A 310 -2.49 -6.94 -16.23
N GLY A 311 -1.67 -6.04 -15.68
CA GLY A 311 -1.79 -5.58 -14.30
C GLY A 311 -3.06 -4.75 -14.04
N LEU A 312 -3.48 -3.98 -15.05
CA LEU A 312 -4.68 -3.14 -15.00
C LEU A 312 -5.97 -3.98 -15.14
N GLY A 313 -5.90 -5.07 -15.92
CA GLY A 313 -7.00 -6.02 -16.06
C GLY A 313 -7.33 -6.82 -14.80
N PHE A 314 -6.35 -7.08 -13.92
CA PHE A 314 -6.58 -7.87 -12.70
C PHE A 314 -7.37 -7.08 -11.65
N GLY A 315 -7.10 -5.79 -11.50
CA GLY A 315 -7.87 -4.90 -10.63
C GLY A 315 -9.34 -4.77 -11.08
N ILE A 316 -9.56 -4.58 -12.38
CA ILE A 316 -10.91 -4.52 -12.95
C ILE A 316 -11.63 -5.87 -12.82
N ALA A 317 -10.96 -7.00 -13.06
CA ALA A 317 -11.58 -8.32 -12.96
C ALA A 317 -12.03 -8.68 -11.54
N VAL A 318 -11.29 -8.28 -10.50
CA VAL A 318 -11.68 -8.50 -9.10
C VAL A 318 -12.89 -7.64 -8.72
N VAL A 319 -12.90 -6.37 -9.12
CA VAL A 319 -14.03 -5.45 -8.88
C VAL A 319 -15.29 -5.93 -9.64
N VAL A 320 -15.15 -6.37 -10.88
CA VAL A 320 -16.25 -6.92 -11.68
C VAL A 320 -16.74 -8.26 -11.13
N ALA A 321 -15.86 -9.14 -10.64
CA ALA A 321 -16.27 -10.39 -10.00
C ALA A 321 -17.04 -10.16 -8.69
N LEU A 322 -16.64 -9.18 -7.89
CA LEU A 322 -17.36 -8.76 -6.67
C LEU A 322 -18.72 -8.11 -7.00
N ALA A 323 -18.80 -7.31 -8.07
CA ALA A 323 -20.04 -6.69 -8.52
C ALA A 323 -21.03 -7.71 -9.12
N LEU A 324 -20.54 -8.68 -9.89
CA LEU A 324 -21.38 -9.71 -10.52
C LEU A 324 -21.84 -10.80 -9.54
N GLY A 325 -21.07 -11.07 -8.48
CA GLY A 325 -21.46 -12.00 -7.40
C GLY A 325 -22.70 -11.55 -6.64
N ARG A 326 -22.99 -10.24 -6.58
CA ARG A 326 -24.18 -9.69 -5.91
C ARG A 326 -25.47 -9.82 -6.73
N ARG A 327 -25.40 -10.03 -8.05
CA ARG A 327 -26.60 -10.08 -8.93
C ARG A 327 -27.34 -11.42 -8.97
N LYS A 328 -26.82 -12.48 -8.32
CA LYS A 328 -27.43 -13.83 -8.36
C LYS A 328 -28.33 -14.18 -7.18
N LYS A 329 -28.67 -13.22 -6.32
CA LYS A 329 -29.52 -13.43 -5.13
C LYS A 329 -30.87 -12.70 -5.14
N ASN A 330 -31.27 -12.15 -6.28
CA ASN A 330 -32.64 -11.65 -6.50
C ASN A 330 -33.32 -12.48 -7.58
#